data_AF-A0A3M1EM61-F1
#
_entry.id   AF-A0A3M1EM61-F1
#
_cell.length_a   1.000
_cell.length_b   1.000
_cell.length_c   1.000
_cell.angle_alpha   90.00
_cell.angle_beta   90.00
_cell.angle_gamma   90.00
#
_symmetry.space_group_name_H-M   'P 1'
#
loop_
_entity.id
_entity.type
_entity.pdbx_description
1 polymer ?
#
loop_
_entity_poly.entity_id
_entity_poly.type
_entity_poly.pdbx_seq_one_letter_code
_entity_poly.pdbx_strand_id
1 'polypeptide(L)'
;LTRYEGFVFLPFLAVAAALLFDGFRRPVDLLRGIGWSLLGLVPWGMLLWWLSTRGFGHFAQYSKRAGHDFMGAIQSYFIMAEAFLIALPWALTAPVAIFCAVGALDAVRGSRRRRAAMLVMALLFLAWLVAHSAFKAFQIRYFYPLFPLFLILAAHGIRCTSGWACSLDLRRFKRYGPFRGGMERCGLILFGAFERLVVRFLRMERVLLAICFLSSALLSGLVLYYQRDSFGGIKRAAYFLREEVPRKARILSDETTKLSYWSGRRIRKNRTDRLRRGDYVVFNDFYTANLRRREKRLQKRYRLRKVFEDRSELVPLLPDIMTHPRYKMHHPGWIVYKFRKQRFRTVVYHVEGKKRRPPARERER
;
A
#
# COMPACT_ATOMS: atom_id res chain seq x y z
N LEU A 1 -7.48 7.74 6.51
CA LEU A 1 -6.40 6.84 6.94
C LEU A 1 -6.77 6.30 8.32
N THR A 2 -6.88 5.03 8.66
CA THR A 2 -7.23 3.79 7.93
C THR A 2 -7.64 2.89 9.09
N ARG A 3 -8.93 2.51 9.18
CA ARG A 3 -9.68 2.11 10.42
C ARG A 3 -9.06 1.03 11.33
N TYR A 4 -7.93 0.44 10.95
CA TYR A 4 -7.32 -0.73 11.58
C TYR A 4 -5.79 -0.60 11.73
N GLU A 5 -5.19 0.55 11.41
CA GLU A 5 -3.73 0.68 11.42
C GLU A 5 -3.15 0.90 12.81
N GLY A 6 -3.99 1.32 13.76
CA GLY A 6 -3.59 1.33 15.15
C GLY A 6 -3.10 -0.05 15.61
N PHE A 7 -3.64 -1.16 15.08
CA PHE A 7 -3.43 -2.52 15.64
C PHE A 7 -1.95 -2.92 15.62
N VAL A 8 -1.20 -2.32 14.70
CA VAL A 8 0.24 -2.44 14.58
C VAL A 8 0.94 -1.88 15.81
N PHE A 9 0.40 -0.93 16.57
CA PHE A 9 1.05 -0.34 17.74
C PHE A 9 0.92 -1.14 19.04
N LEU A 10 0.14 -2.23 19.08
CA LEU A 10 -0.01 -3.06 20.27
C LEU A 10 1.32 -3.68 20.76
N PRO A 11 2.16 -4.28 19.89
CA PRO A 11 3.46 -4.76 20.32
C PRO A 11 4.45 -3.63 20.67
N PHE A 12 4.30 -2.42 20.10
CA PHE A 12 5.10 -1.25 20.53
C PHE A 12 4.77 -0.88 21.96
N LEU A 13 3.50 -0.96 22.35
CA LEU A 13 3.07 -0.69 23.71
C LEU A 13 3.62 -1.76 24.66
N ALA A 14 3.46 -3.04 24.33
CA ALA A 14 3.94 -4.16 25.15
C ALA A 14 5.46 -4.17 25.32
N VAL A 15 6.19 -3.70 24.31
CA VAL A 15 7.65 -3.69 24.33
C VAL A 15 8.19 -2.39 24.89
N ALA A 16 7.61 -1.24 24.56
CA ALA A 16 7.92 -0.01 25.27
C ALA A 16 7.72 -0.25 26.77
N ALA A 17 6.62 -0.93 27.15
CA ALA A 17 6.44 -1.44 28.49
C ALA A 17 7.60 -2.35 28.92
N ALA A 18 7.93 -3.43 28.19
CA ALA A 18 9.00 -4.36 28.56
C ALA A 18 10.41 -3.73 28.69
N LEU A 19 10.75 -2.78 27.81
CA LEU A 19 12.02 -2.04 27.83
C LEU A 19 12.05 -0.95 28.91
N LEU A 20 10.89 -0.37 29.23
CA LEU A 20 10.71 0.47 30.41
C LEU A 20 10.84 -0.39 31.69
N PHE A 21 10.27 -1.60 31.71
CA PHE A 21 10.34 -2.56 32.81
C PHE A 21 11.79 -3.00 33.15
N ASP A 22 12.65 -3.17 32.15
CA ASP A 22 14.09 -3.49 32.36
C ASP A 22 14.88 -2.30 32.97
N GLY A 23 14.32 -1.09 32.96
CA GLY A 23 14.90 0.12 33.55
C GLY A 23 14.31 0.54 34.90
N PHE A 24 13.19 -0.07 35.32
CA PHE A 24 12.47 0.32 36.53
C PHE A 24 13.04 -0.33 37.78
N ARG A 25 14.10 0.27 38.32
CA ARG A 25 14.63 -0.06 39.66
C ARG A 25 13.71 0.39 40.79
N ARG A 26 12.68 1.20 40.52
CA ARG A 26 11.76 1.73 41.51
C ARG A 26 10.30 1.37 41.17
N PRO A 27 9.48 0.98 42.17
CA PRO A 27 8.09 0.58 41.98
C PRO A 27 7.19 1.72 41.43
N VAL A 28 7.55 2.98 41.66
CA VAL A 28 6.84 4.14 41.10
C VAL A 28 6.92 4.17 39.57
N ASP A 29 8.08 3.79 39.04
CA ASP A 29 8.29 3.82 37.60
C ASP A 29 7.60 2.62 36.93
N LEU A 30 7.53 1.47 37.62
CA LEU A 30 6.70 0.31 37.26
C LEU A 30 5.22 0.70 37.08
N LEU A 31 4.65 1.37 38.08
CA LEU A 31 3.26 1.83 38.06
C LEU A 31 3.00 2.84 36.94
N ARG A 32 3.95 3.75 36.67
CA ARG A 32 3.87 4.65 35.51
C ARG A 32 3.91 3.87 34.20
N GLY A 33 4.79 2.88 34.07
CA GLY A 33 4.86 2.02 32.88
C GLY A 33 3.56 1.27 32.62
N ILE A 34 2.97 0.68 33.66
CA ILE A 34 1.64 0.05 33.60
C ILE A 34 0.58 1.08 33.22
N GLY A 35 0.57 2.26 33.86
CA GLY A 35 -0.37 3.33 33.56
C GLY A 35 -0.31 3.80 32.11
N TRP A 36 0.88 4.03 31.56
CA TRP A 36 1.07 4.39 30.14
C TRP A 36 0.66 3.26 29.21
N SER A 37 0.89 2.00 29.59
CA SER A 37 0.46 0.83 28.83
C SER A 37 -1.07 0.70 28.83
N LEU A 38 -1.73 0.89 29.97
CA LEU A 38 -3.19 0.89 30.03
C LEU A 38 -3.79 2.06 29.25
N LEU A 39 -3.18 3.25 29.34
CA LEU A 39 -3.62 4.42 28.57
C LEU A 39 -3.47 4.19 27.06
N GLY A 40 -2.40 3.54 26.61
CA GLY A 40 -2.23 3.17 25.22
C GLY A 40 -3.18 2.05 24.77
N LEU A 41 -3.80 1.30 25.69
CA LEU A 41 -4.91 0.36 25.42
C LEU A 41 -6.28 1.06 25.30
N VAL A 42 -6.45 2.31 25.76
CA VAL A 42 -7.74 3.02 25.68
C VAL A 42 -8.23 3.20 24.24
N PRO A 43 -7.40 3.66 23.26
CA PRO A 43 -7.81 3.70 21.86
C PRO A 43 -8.24 2.34 21.30
N TRP A 44 -7.75 1.22 21.85
CA TRP A 44 -8.15 -0.14 21.49
C TRP A 44 -9.52 -0.50 22.00
N GLY A 45 -9.78 -0.27 23.29
CA GLY A 45 -11.10 -0.45 23.88
C GLY A 45 -12.15 0.38 23.14
N MET A 46 -11.81 1.64 22.81
CA MET A 46 -12.66 2.53 22.01
C MET A 46 -12.88 2.01 20.59
N LEU A 47 -11.88 1.41 19.94
CA LEU A 47 -12.02 0.83 18.61
C LEU A 47 -12.89 -0.44 18.63
N LEU A 48 -12.67 -1.37 19.56
CA LEU A 48 -13.49 -2.56 19.70
C LEU A 48 -14.94 -2.19 20.03
N TRP A 49 -15.12 -1.22 20.93
CA TRP A 49 -16.43 -0.64 21.21
C TRP A 49 -17.04 0.01 19.95
N TRP A 50 -16.29 0.80 19.19
CA TRP A 50 -16.74 1.40 17.93
C TRP A 50 -17.14 0.34 16.89
N LEU A 51 -16.35 -0.74 16.75
CA LEU A 51 -16.65 -1.86 15.85
C LEU A 51 -17.90 -2.63 16.30
N SER A 52 -18.08 -2.82 17.61
CA SER A 52 -19.26 -3.48 18.16
C SER A 52 -20.53 -2.65 17.95
N THR A 53 -20.43 -1.32 18.08
CA THR A 53 -21.59 -0.40 17.98
C THR A 53 -21.95 -0.04 16.55
N ARG A 54 -20.97 0.17 15.66
CA ARG A 54 -21.21 0.52 14.24
C ARG A 54 -21.33 -0.71 13.34
N GLY A 55 -20.99 -1.89 13.85
CA GLY A 55 -20.86 -3.11 13.08
C GLY A 55 -19.60 -3.13 12.22
N PHE A 56 -19.11 -4.33 11.94
CA PHE A 56 -17.96 -4.52 11.06
C PHE A 56 -18.41 -4.45 9.59
N GLY A 57 -18.31 -3.27 8.99
CA GLY A 57 -18.85 -2.99 7.63
C GLY A 57 -18.28 -3.87 6.51
N HIS A 58 -17.19 -4.60 6.75
CA HIS A 58 -16.61 -5.56 5.81
C HIS A 58 -16.84 -7.03 6.20
N PHE A 59 -17.57 -7.35 7.27
CA PHE A 59 -17.76 -8.74 7.72
C PHE A 59 -18.26 -9.66 6.61
N ALA A 60 -19.25 -9.23 5.84
CA ALA A 60 -19.77 -10.00 4.70
C ALA A 60 -18.74 -10.20 3.56
N GLN A 61 -17.74 -9.33 3.46
CA GLN A 61 -16.62 -9.47 2.53
C GLN A 61 -15.57 -10.44 3.10
N TYR A 62 -15.32 -10.41 4.42
CA TYR A 62 -14.46 -11.37 5.11
C TYR A 62 -15.03 -12.79 5.07
N SER A 63 -16.30 -12.98 5.42
CA SER A 63 -16.94 -14.29 5.44
C SER A 63 -16.99 -14.94 4.04
N LYS A 64 -17.16 -14.14 2.98
CA LYS A 64 -17.09 -14.61 1.59
C LYS A 64 -15.67 -14.91 1.11
N ARG A 65 -14.66 -14.43 1.84
CA ARG A 65 -13.25 -14.52 1.47
C ARG A 65 -12.51 -15.56 2.28
N ALA A 66 -12.86 -15.77 3.56
CA ALA A 66 -12.44 -16.93 4.32
C ALA A 66 -12.73 -18.17 3.45
N GLY A 67 -11.71 -19.01 3.24
CA GLY A 67 -11.90 -20.22 2.44
C GLY A 67 -13.01 -21.07 3.05
N HIS A 68 -13.56 -22.00 2.28
CA HIS A 68 -14.50 -22.97 2.84
C HIS A 68 -13.83 -23.86 3.90
N ASP A 69 -12.50 -23.92 3.91
CA ASP A 69 -11.66 -24.69 4.82
C ASP A 69 -10.57 -23.83 5.51
N PHE A 70 -10.12 -24.30 6.67
CA PHE A 70 -9.08 -23.65 7.48
C PHE A 70 -7.73 -23.60 6.75
N MET A 71 -7.34 -24.69 6.06
CA MET A 71 -6.07 -24.76 5.34
C MET A 71 -6.04 -23.81 4.14
N GLY A 72 -7.13 -23.73 3.37
CA GLY A 72 -7.26 -22.73 2.30
C GLY A 72 -7.23 -21.29 2.81
N ALA A 73 -7.69 -21.03 4.04
CA ALA A 73 -7.53 -19.72 4.68
C ALA A 73 -6.06 -19.41 5.03
N ILE A 74 -5.34 -20.36 5.64
CA ILE A 74 -3.90 -20.22 5.93
C ILE A 74 -3.10 -20.00 4.65
N GLN A 75 -3.31 -20.84 3.63
CA GLN A 75 -2.62 -20.72 2.35
C GLN A 75 -2.88 -19.35 1.70
N SER A 76 -4.12 -18.86 1.74
CA SER A 76 -4.46 -17.52 1.25
C SER A 76 -3.69 -16.42 2.00
N TYR A 77 -3.49 -16.58 3.31
CA TYR A 77 -2.73 -15.62 4.12
C TYR A 77 -1.25 -15.67 3.80
N PHE A 78 -0.69 -16.85 3.58
CA PHE A 78 0.70 -17.02 3.18
C PHE A 78 0.97 -16.40 1.80
N ILE A 79 0.13 -16.67 0.81
CA ILE A 79 0.25 -16.08 -0.55
C ILE A 79 0.16 -14.55 -0.49
N MET A 80 -0.71 -14.00 0.38
CA MET A 80 -0.82 -12.56 0.55
C MET A 80 0.39 -11.97 1.30
N ALA A 81 0.90 -12.68 2.30
CA ALA A 81 2.11 -12.31 3.04
C ALA A 81 3.33 -12.25 2.12
N GLU A 82 3.52 -13.28 1.29
CA GLU A 82 4.55 -13.33 0.24
C GLU A 82 4.42 -12.14 -0.72
N ALA A 83 3.20 -11.81 -1.15
CA ALA A 83 2.95 -10.66 -2.02
C ALA A 83 3.41 -9.33 -1.40
N PHE A 84 3.17 -9.14 -0.10
CA PHE A 84 3.65 -7.97 0.64
C PHE A 84 5.18 -7.95 0.71
N LEU A 85 5.82 -9.07 1.00
CA LEU A 85 7.28 -9.16 1.02
C LEU A 85 7.90 -8.80 -0.34
N ILE A 86 7.37 -9.35 -1.44
CA ILE A 86 7.86 -9.06 -2.80
C ILE A 86 7.61 -7.59 -3.18
N ALA A 87 6.51 -7.00 -2.71
CA ALA A 87 6.18 -5.61 -3.00
C ALA A 87 6.91 -4.59 -2.11
N LEU A 88 7.49 -5.01 -0.99
CA LEU A 88 8.12 -4.12 -0.01
C LEU A 88 9.22 -3.23 -0.61
N PRO A 89 10.15 -3.73 -1.46
CA PRO A 89 11.14 -2.88 -2.11
C PRO A 89 10.55 -1.78 -2.98
N TRP A 90 9.36 -2.02 -3.54
CA TRP A 90 8.65 -1.02 -4.35
C TRP A 90 7.91 0.00 -3.48
N ALA A 91 7.36 -0.43 -2.35
CA ALA A 91 6.72 0.46 -1.41
C ALA A 91 7.75 1.45 -0.82
N LEU A 92 8.93 0.96 -0.46
CA LEU A 92 9.98 1.77 0.15
C LEU A 92 10.87 2.52 -0.84
N THR A 93 10.88 2.12 -2.11
CA THR A 93 11.97 2.34 -3.08
C THR A 93 13.19 1.45 -2.80
N ALA A 94 13.87 1.02 -3.86
CA ALA A 94 14.96 0.06 -3.75
C ALA A 94 16.11 0.52 -2.83
N PRO A 95 16.62 1.78 -2.89
CA PRO A 95 17.68 2.21 -2.00
C PRO A 95 17.28 2.17 -0.52
N VAL A 96 16.08 2.67 -0.19
CA VAL A 96 15.57 2.65 1.19
C VAL A 96 15.39 1.22 1.67
N ALA A 97 14.88 0.32 0.83
CA ALA A 97 14.72 -1.10 1.17
C ALA A 97 16.08 -1.78 1.43
N ILE A 98 17.10 -1.49 0.62
CA ILE A 98 18.47 -2.00 0.82
C ILE A 98 19.02 -1.52 2.16
N PHE A 99 18.97 -0.21 2.44
CA PHE A 99 19.47 0.31 3.71
C PHE A 99 18.65 -0.18 4.91
N CYS A 100 17.35 -0.37 4.75
CA CYS A 100 16.52 -1.00 5.77
C CYS A 100 17.00 -2.43 6.08
N ALA A 101 17.33 -3.21 5.07
CA ALA A 101 17.87 -4.57 5.25
C ALA A 101 19.25 -4.54 5.93
N VAL A 102 20.15 -3.64 5.54
CA VAL A 102 21.46 -3.46 6.18
C VAL A 102 21.30 -3.08 7.66
N GLY A 103 20.42 -2.11 7.97
CA GLY A 103 20.15 -1.69 9.33
C GLY A 103 19.53 -2.80 10.19
N ALA A 104 18.63 -3.60 9.61
CA ALA A 104 18.07 -4.77 10.28
C ALA A 104 19.14 -5.82 10.62
N LEU A 105 20.03 -6.14 9.66
CA LEU A 105 21.12 -7.11 9.86
C LEU A 105 22.13 -6.64 10.91
N ASP A 106 22.51 -5.36 10.91
CA ASP A 106 23.39 -4.80 11.96
C ASP A 106 22.73 -4.85 13.33
N ALA A 107 21.46 -4.46 13.42
CA ALA A 107 20.75 -4.40 14.69
C ALA A 107 20.54 -5.79 15.32
N VAL A 108 20.40 -6.85 14.51
CA VAL A 108 20.38 -8.26 14.98
C VAL A 108 21.74 -8.71 15.53
N ARG A 109 22.85 -8.15 15.05
CA ARG A 109 24.21 -8.43 15.55
C ARG A 109 24.66 -7.48 16.67
N GLY A 110 23.89 -6.44 16.93
CA GLY A 110 24.22 -5.38 17.87
C GLY A 110 23.98 -5.72 19.34
N SER A 111 23.93 -4.67 20.16
CA SER A 111 23.69 -4.79 21.60
C SER A 111 22.34 -5.45 21.92
N ARG A 112 22.18 -5.98 23.14
CA ARG A 112 20.91 -6.57 23.61
C ARG A 112 19.70 -5.65 23.36
N ARG A 113 19.85 -4.34 23.55
CA ARG A 113 18.81 -3.35 23.26
C ARG A 113 18.44 -3.27 21.78
N ARG A 114 19.41 -3.28 20.87
CA ARG A 114 19.14 -3.28 19.41
C ARG A 114 18.46 -4.56 18.97
N ARG A 115 18.92 -5.72 19.47
CA ARG A 115 18.29 -7.02 19.20
C ARG A 115 16.85 -7.06 19.69
N ALA A 116 16.60 -6.53 20.89
CA ALA A 116 15.24 -6.39 21.41
C ALA A 116 14.40 -5.50 20.49
N ALA A 117 14.87 -4.30 20.13
CA ALA A 117 14.15 -3.42 19.21
C ALA A 117 13.84 -4.09 17.85
N MET A 118 14.77 -4.89 17.31
CA MET A 118 14.55 -5.65 16.07
C MET A 118 13.52 -6.76 16.21
N LEU A 119 13.58 -7.54 17.29
CA LEU A 119 12.56 -8.55 17.57
C LEU A 119 11.17 -7.94 17.57
N VAL A 120 11.06 -6.74 18.13
CA VAL A 120 9.80 -6.02 18.27
C VAL A 120 9.32 -5.59 16.91
N MET A 121 10.18 -4.95 16.12
CA MET A 121 9.89 -4.62 14.73
C MET A 121 9.48 -5.83 13.90
N ALA A 122 10.11 -6.98 14.10
CA ALA A 122 9.75 -8.22 13.42
C ALA A 122 8.36 -8.72 13.84
N LEU A 123 8.05 -8.73 15.14
CA LEU A 123 6.73 -9.10 15.67
C LEU A 123 5.63 -8.17 15.17
N LEU A 124 5.93 -6.87 15.08
CA LEU A 124 5.03 -5.85 14.55
C LEU A 124 4.74 -6.04 13.08
N PHE A 125 5.80 -6.28 12.30
CA PHE A 125 5.68 -6.57 10.88
C PHE A 125 4.87 -7.84 10.66
N LEU A 126 5.10 -8.89 11.46
CA LEU A 126 4.34 -10.14 11.41
C LEU A 126 2.86 -9.94 11.77
N ALA A 127 2.57 -9.22 12.86
CA ALA A 127 1.20 -8.91 13.27
C ALA A 127 0.47 -8.08 12.21
N TRP A 128 1.15 -7.07 11.65
CA TRP A 128 0.66 -6.30 10.51
C TRP A 128 0.37 -7.20 9.31
N LEU A 129 1.29 -8.11 8.97
CA LEU A 129 1.17 -9.02 7.85
C LEU A 129 -0.05 -9.93 8.00
N VAL A 130 -0.26 -10.51 9.19
CA VAL A 130 -1.44 -11.34 9.49
C VAL A 130 -2.72 -10.52 9.38
N ALA A 131 -2.76 -9.33 10.01
CA ALA A 131 -3.92 -8.46 9.99
C ALA A 131 -4.29 -8.03 8.56
N HIS A 132 -3.30 -7.65 7.74
CA HIS A 132 -3.53 -7.20 6.37
C HIS A 132 -3.84 -8.35 5.41
N SER A 133 -3.23 -9.53 5.63
CA SER A 133 -3.57 -10.75 4.91
C SER A 133 -5.03 -11.16 5.09
N ALA A 134 -5.62 -10.87 6.25
CA ALA A 134 -7.03 -11.13 6.51
C ALA A 134 -7.97 -10.37 5.55
N PHE A 135 -7.60 -9.15 5.10
CA PHE A 135 -8.44 -8.40 4.15
C PHE A 135 -8.52 -9.06 2.78
N LYS A 136 -7.61 -9.99 2.45
CA LYS A 136 -7.42 -10.59 1.11
C LYS A 136 -7.50 -9.53 0.00
N ALA A 137 -6.93 -8.36 0.27
CA ALA A 137 -6.83 -7.28 -0.68
C ALA A 137 -5.42 -6.70 -0.60
N PHE A 138 -4.58 -7.03 -1.57
CA PHE A 138 -3.30 -6.41 -1.73
C PHE A 138 -3.40 -4.91 -2.11
N GLN A 139 -2.87 -4.02 -1.28
CA GLN A 139 -2.71 -2.58 -1.57
C GLN A 139 -1.44 -2.04 -0.93
N ILE A 140 -0.63 -1.30 -1.69
CA ILE A 140 0.65 -0.74 -1.18
C ILE A 140 0.42 0.26 -0.04
N ARG A 141 -0.69 1.01 -0.06
CA ARG A 141 -1.00 1.99 1.01
C ARG A 141 -1.04 1.38 2.41
N TYR A 142 -1.23 0.06 2.53
CA TYR A 142 -1.21 -0.62 3.82
C TYR A 142 0.17 -0.61 4.47
N PHE A 143 1.24 -0.33 3.74
CA PHE A 143 2.57 -0.17 4.33
C PHE A 143 2.75 1.15 5.08
N TYR A 144 1.91 2.19 4.84
CA TYR A 144 2.12 3.53 5.41
C TYR A 144 2.32 3.58 6.93
N PRO A 145 1.64 2.77 7.77
CA PRO A 145 1.91 2.73 9.21
C PRO A 145 3.32 2.26 9.56
N LEU A 146 3.91 1.43 8.72
CA LEU A 146 5.24 0.86 8.93
C LEU A 146 6.36 1.74 8.38
N PHE A 147 6.04 2.73 7.53
CA PHE A 147 7.04 3.60 6.91
C PHE A 147 8.00 4.24 7.91
N PRO A 148 7.55 4.85 9.02
CA PRO A 148 8.47 5.45 9.99
C PRO A 148 9.51 4.46 10.52
N LEU A 149 9.10 3.21 10.72
CA LEU A 149 9.96 2.15 11.23
C LEU A 149 11.01 1.73 10.19
N PHE A 150 10.57 1.57 8.95
CA PHE A 150 11.47 1.29 7.84
C PHE A 150 12.46 2.44 7.61
N LEU A 151 12.04 3.69 7.81
CA LEU A 151 12.92 4.86 7.72
C LEU A 151 13.95 4.89 8.85
N ILE A 152 13.58 4.52 10.08
CA ILE A 152 14.53 4.39 11.21
C ILE A 152 15.58 3.33 10.90
N LEU A 153 15.16 2.16 10.39
CA LEU A 153 16.10 1.10 9.99
C LEU A 153 16.96 1.52 8.81
N ALA A 154 16.40 2.20 7.80
CA ALA A 154 17.16 2.70 6.67
C ALA A 154 18.21 3.72 7.11
N ALA A 155 17.86 4.65 8.00
CA ALA A 155 18.80 5.60 8.58
C ALA A 155 19.91 4.89 9.37
N HIS A 156 19.56 3.86 10.15
CA HIS A 156 20.55 3.02 10.82
C HIS A 156 21.48 2.32 9.83
N GLY A 157 20.95 1.75 8.75
CA GLY A 157 21.72 1.08 7.71
C GLY A 157 22.64 2.02 6.91
N ILE A 158 22.23 3.26 6.66
CA ILE A 158 23.08 4.30 6.08
C ILE A 158 24.28 4.57 6.99
N ARG A 159 24.04 4.74 8.30
CA ARG A 159 25.09 4.94 9.31
C ARG A 159 26.02 3.73 9.45
N CYS A 160 25.50 2.50 9.33
CA CYS A 160 26.33 1.30 9.37
C CYS A 160 27.23 1.21 8.14
N THR A 161 26.67 1.48 6.95
CA THR A 161 27.43 1.50 5.70
C THR A 161 28.53 2.55 5.72
N SER A 162 28.27 3.75 6.24
CA SER A 162 29.29 4.78 6.43
C SER A 162 30.36 4.35 7.46
N GLY A 163 29.95 3.76 8.58
CA GLY A 163 30.87 3.26 9.60
C GLY A 163 31.78 2.13 9.12
N TRP A 164 31.26 1.17 8.36
CA TRP A 164 32.05 0.07 7.80
C TRP A 164 33.13 0.56 6.85
N ALA A 165 32.75 1.49 5.98
CA ALA A 165 33.68 2.04 5.01
C ALA A 165 34.76 2.92 5.70
N CYS A 166 34.48 3.48 6.89
CA CYS A 166 35.50 4.10 7.76
C CYS A 166 36.43 3.08 8.46
N SER A 167 35.88 1.93 8.89
CA SER A 167 36.65 0.90 9.62
C SER A 167 37.67 0.13 8.76
N LEU A 168 37.44 0.06 7.45
CA LEU A 168 38.33 -0.59 6.49
C LEU A 168 39.63 0.19 6.26
N ASP A 169 39.63 1.50 6.49
CA ASP A 169 40.79 2.37 6.23
C ASP A 169 41.74 2.47 7.46
N LEU A 170 41.18 2.52 8.67
CA LEU A 170 41.94 2.78 9.90
C LEU A 170 42.75 1.58 10.42
N ARG A 171 42.27 0.34 10.21
CA ARG A 171 42.97 -0.86 10.72
C ARG A 171 44.24 -1.20 9.93
N ARG A 172 44.34 -0.77 8.66
CA ARG A 172 45.58 -0.90 7.89
C ARG A 172 46.62 0.13 8.31
N PHE A 173 46.19 1.36 8.64
CA PHE A 173 47.12 2.42 9.02
C PHE A 173 47.75 2.24 10.41
N LYS A 174 47.00 1.78 11.42
CA LYS A 174 47.53 1.58 12.78
C LYS A 174 48.57 0.46 12.92
N ARG A 175 48.75 -0.40 11.91
CA ARG A 175 49.77 -1.47 11.92
C ARG A 175 51.17 -0.98 11.56
N TYR A 176 51.29 0.23 11.01
CA TYR A 176 52.56 0.89 10.77
C TYR A 176 52.85 1.78 11.99
N GLY A 177 53.81 1.35 12.81
CA GLY A 177 54.06 1.88 14.16
C GLY A 177 54.48 3.36 14.23
N PRO A 178 54.64 3.90 15.45
CA PRO A 178 54.99 5.31 15.67
C PRO A 178 56.42 5.56 15.18
N PHE A 179 56.54 6.20 14.02
CA PHE A 179 57.81 6.69 13.52
C PHE A 179 58.31 7.83 14.41
N ARG A 180 59.30 7.54 15.26
CA ARG A 180 60.05 8.54 16.03
C ARG A 180 61.19 9.09 15.15
N GLY A 181 61.14 10.39 14.85
CA GLY A 181 62.20 11.15 14.18
C GLY A 181 61.75 11.77 12.84
N GLY A 182 61.77 13.10 12.73
CA GLY A 182 61.55 13.86 11.48
C GLY A 182 60.12 13.86 10.89
N MET A 183 59.24 12.96 11.33
CA MET A 183 57.92 12.73 10.73
C MET A 183 56.78 13.65 11.18
N GLU A 184 57.00 14.65 12.03
CA GLU A 184 55.90 15.54 12.48
C GLU A 184 55.25 16.32 11.32
N ARG A 185 56.04 16.75 10.32
CA ARG A 185 55.50 17.39 9.11
C ARG A 185 54.73 16.41 8.22
N CYS A 186 55.20 15.17 8.09
CA CYS A 186 54.45 14.12 7.38
C CYS A 186 53.18 13.73 8.13
N GLY A 187 53.22 13.72 9.47
CA GLY A 187 52.09 13.48 10.35
C GLY A 187 51.00 14.55 10.20
N LEU A 188 51.36 15.83 10.07
CA LEU A 188 50.43 16.92 9.77
C LEU A 188 49.82 16.81 8.37
N ILE A 189 50.60 16.43 7.35
CA ILE A 189 50.09 16.22 5.98
C ILE A 189 49.15 14.99 5.94
N LEU A 190 49.50 13.91 6.62
CA LEU A 190 48.68 12.70 6.76
C LEU A 190 47.43 12.97 7.59
N PHE A 191 47.53 13.76 8.66
CA PHE A 191 46.39 14.17 9.48
C PHE A 191 45.45 15.08 8.70
N GLY A 192 45.96 16.03 7.91
CA GLY A 192 45.15 16.85 7.01
C GLY A 192 44.56 16.06 5.83
N ALA A 193 45.27 15.06 5.30
CA ALA A 193 44.71 14.12 4.33
C ALA A 193 43.61 13.25 4.95
N PHE A 194 43.80 12.82 6.19
CA PHE A 194 42.84 12.07 6.99
C PHE A 194 41.60 12.90 7.32
N GLU A 195 41.75 14.15 7.73
CA GLU A 195 40.63 15.06 7.99
C GLU A 195 39.85 15.34 6.70
N ARG A 196 40.53 15.52 5.56
CA ARG A 196 39.90 15.61 4.23
C ARG A 196 39.17 14.33 3.83
N LEU A 197 39.69 13.16 4.21
CA LEU A 197 39.04 11.87 4.00
C LEU A 197 37.80 11.71 4.88
N VAL A 198 37.88 12.05 6.17
CA VAL A 198 36.77 12.04 7.13
C VAL A 198 35.68 13.03 6.72
N VAL A 199 36.04 14.23 6.25
CA VAL A 199 35.09 15.21 5.69
C VAL A 199 34.46 14.68 4.39
N ARG A 200 35.23 14.02 3.51
CA ARG A 200 34.68 13.30 2.34
C ARG A 200 33.76 12.14 2.76
N PHE A 201 33.96 11.57 3.93
CA PHE A 201 33.15 10.49 4.48
C PHE A 201 31.85 10.96 5.13
N LEU A 202 31.87 12.07 5.89
CA LEU A 202 30.66 12.75 6.35
C LEU A 202 29.82 13.24 5.15
N ARG A 203 30.43 13.44 3.98
CA ARG A 203 29.69 13.63 2.72
C ARG A 203 29.05 12.33 2.21
N MET A 204 29.57 11.14 2.49
CA MET A 204 28.98 9.87 2.03
C MET A 204 27.58 9.64 2.61
N GLU A 205 27.36 9.90 3.90
CA GLU A 205 26.00 9.80 4.48
C GLU A 205 25.02 10.73 3.76
N ARG A 206 25.46 11.97 3.48
CA ARG A 206 24.66 12.94 2.73
C ARG A 206 24.40 12.47 1.29
N VAL A 207 25.37 11.84 0.64
CA VAL A 207 25.22 11.25 -0.70
C VAL A 207 24.22 10.09 -0.67
N LEU A 208 24.32 9.16 0.29
CA LEU A 208 23.40 8.04 0.43
C LEU A 208 21.97 8.50 0.74
N LEU A 209 21.81 9.52 1.59
CA LEU A 209 20.54 10.18 1.85
C LEU A 209 19.99 10.85 0.58
N ALA A 210 20.84 11.56 -0.18
CA ALA A 210 20.45 12.18 -1.44
C ALA A 210 19.99 11.13 -2.46
N ILE A 211 20.66 9.98 -2.56
CA ILE A 211 20.22 8.86 -3.43
C ILE A 211 18.83 8.36 -3.01
N CYS A 212 18.58 8.16 -1.71
CA CYS A 212 17.26 7.74 -1.21
C CYS A 212 16.17 8.77 -1.53
N PHE A 213 16.47 10.05 -1.29
CA PHE A 213 15.56 11.16 -1.54
C PHE A 213 15.24 11.30 -3.04
N LEU A 214 16.25 11.38 -3.89
CA LEU A 214 16.09 11.50 -5.35
C LEU A 214 15.34 10.31 -5.93
N SER A 215 15.62 9.09 -5.46
CA SER A 215 14.91 7.89 -5.91
C SER A 215 13.44 7.90 -5.50
N SER A 216 13.13 8.36 -4.28
CA SER A 216 11.76 8.49 -3.77
C SER A 216 10.98 9.59 -4.51
N ALA A 217 11.64 10.72 -4.77
CA ALA A 217 11.08 11.83 -5.55
C ALA A 217 10.81 11.42 -6.99
N LEU A 218 11.78 10.73 -7.63
CA LEU A 218 11.63 10.20 -8.98
C LEU A 218 10.46 9.20 -9.06
N LEU A 219 10.41 8.22 -8.15
CA LEU A 219 9.30 7.26 -8.12
C LEU A 219 7.96 7.98 -7.94
N SER A 220 7.88 8.97 -7.06
CA SER A 220 6.67 9.77 -6.84
C SER A 220 6.26 10.51 -8.11
N GLY A 221 7.21 11.16 -8.79
CA GLY A 221 6.97 11.84 -10.08
C GLY A 221 6.50 10.86 -11.15
N LEU A 222 7.12 9.68 -11.26
CA LEU A 222 6.72 8.63 -12.19
C LEU A 222 5.30 8.12 -11.88
N VAL A 223 4.97 7.89 -10.61
CA VAL A 223 3.62 7.47 -10.19
C VAL A 223 2.60 8.54 -10.55
N LEU A 224 2.86 9.80 -10.23
CA LEU A 224 1.98 10.90 -10.57
C LEU A 224 1.79 11.01 -12.08
N TYR A 225 2.86 10.88 -12.87
CA TYR A 225 2.78 10.96 -14.33
C TYR A 225 2.03 9.77 -14.95
N TYR A 226 2.49 8.55 -14.69
CA TYR A 226 1.99 7.33 -15.32
C TYR A 226 0.65 6.85 -14.77
N GLN A 227 0.27 7.29 -13.56
CA GLN A 227 -0.99 6.95 -12.91
C GLN A 227 -1.91 8.17 -12.70
N ARG A 228 -1.66 9.32 -13.35
CA ARG A 228 -2.52 10.52 -13.29
C ARG A 228 -3.99 10.25 -13.62
N ASP A 229 -4.24 9.31 -14.53
CA ASP A 229 -5.58 8.98 -15.00
C ASP A 229 -6.22 7.80 -14.24
N SER A 230 -5.69 7.49 -13.05
CA SER A 230 -6.31 6.54 -12.13
C SER A 230 -7.74 6.98 -11.81
N PHE A 231 -8.72 6.20 -12.23
CA PHE A 231 -10.15 6.52 -12.17
C PHE A 231 -10.61 7.71 -13.03
N GLY A 232 -9.78 8.22 -13.94
CA GLY A 232 -10.11 9.36 -14.78
C GLY A 232 -11.37 9.16 -15.62
N GLY A 233 -11.54 7.98 -16.22
CA GLY A 233 -12.77 7.67 -16.97
C GLY A 233 -14.04 7.64 -16.12
N ILE A 234 -13.94 7.25 -14.84
CA ILE A 234 -15.08 7.32 -13.89
C ILE A 234 -15.40 8.78 -13.57
N LYS A 235 -14.37 9.61 -13.36
CA LYS A 235 -14.52 11.05 -13.10
C LYS A 235 -15.17 11.77 -14.28
N ARG A 236 -14.68 11.55 -15.50
CA ARG A 236 -15.24 12.14 -16.73
C ARG A 236 -16.66 11.65 -17.00
N ALA A 237 -16.95 10.37 -16.79
CA ALA A 237 -18.32 9.86 -16.85
C ALA A 237 -19.22 10.52 -15.80
N ALA A 238 -18.73 10.77 -14.58
CA ALA A 238 -19.51 11.46 -13.55
C ALA A 238 -19.85 12.91 -13.93
N TYR A 239 -18.93 13.63 -14.58
CA TYR A 239 -19.20 14.97 -15.10
C TYR A 239 -20.18 14.96 -16.26
N PHE A 240 -20.04 14.03 -17.21
CA PHE A 240 -21.05 13.81 -18.24
C PHE A 240 -22.45 13.56 -17.65
N LEU A 241 -22.56 12.73 -16.60
CA LEU A 241 -23.83 12.48 -15.91
C LEU A 241 -24.38 13.72 -15.17
N ARG A 242 -23.51 14.66 -14.79
CA ARG A 242 -23.90 15.90 -14.11
C ARG A 242 -24.43 16.93 -15.10
N GLU A 243 -23.77 17.06 -16.25
CA GLU A 243 -23.99 18.11 -17.24
C GLU A 243 -25.03 17.71 -18.29
N GLU A 244 -24.94 16.49 -18.83
CA GLU A 244 -25.69 16.10 -20.03
C GLU A 244 -26.91 15.22 -19.74
N VAL A 245 -26.95 14.54 -18.59
CA VAL A 245 -28.02 13.60 -18.26
C VAL A 245 -29.13 14.30 -17.47
N PRO A 246 -30.42 14.18 -17.86
CA PRO A 246 -31.52 14.86 -17.18
C PRO A 246 -31.51 14.65 -15.67
N ARG A 247 -31.67 15.72 -14.87
CA ARG A 247 -31.52 15.69 -13.39
C ARG A 247 -32.40 14.65 -12.69
N LYS A 248 -33.60 14.39 -13.22
CA LYS A 248 -34.55 13.39 -12.69
C LYS A 248 -34.26 11.95 -13.16
N ALA A 249 -33.32 11.75 -14.09
CA ALA A 249 -33.00 10.42 -14.61
C ALA A 249 -32.41 9.50 -13.53
N ARG A 250 -32.76 8.22 -13.59
CA ARG A 250 -32.23 7.19 -12.68
C ARG A 250 -30.90 6.67 -13.20
N ILE A 251 -29.85 6.81 -12.40
CA ILE A 251 -28.51 6.34 -12.75
C ILE A 251 -28.16 5.07 -11.96
N LEU A 252 -27.67 4.06 -12.68
CA LEU A 252 -27.28 2.75 -12.17
C LEU A 252 -25.81 2.48 -12.48
N SER A 253 -25.02 2.06 -11.49
CA SER A 253 -23.61 1.69 -11.72
C SER A 253 -23.12 0.58 -10.80
N ASP A 254 -22.06 -0.10 -11.24
CA ASP A 254 -21.27 -1.02 -10.42
C ASP A 254 -20.35 -0.25 -9.43
N GLU A 255 -20.03 1.04 -9.69
CA GLU A 255 -19.28 1.93 -8.78
C GLU A 255 -20.15 3.10 -8.34
N THR A 256 -20.81 2.96 -7.19
CA THR A 256 -21.78 3.95 -6.70
C THR A 256 -21.13 5.13 -6.02
N THR A 257 -20.07 4.91 -5.25
CA THR A 257 -19.55 5.91 -4.31
C THR A 257 -18.84 7.04 -5.05
N LYS A 258 -17.90 6.69 -5.94
CA LYS A 258 -17.12 7.69 -6.69
C LYS A 258 -17.96 8.46 -7.69
N LEU A 259 -18.84 7.76 -8.41
CA LEU A 259 -19.78 8.42 -9.32
C LEU A 259 -20.71 9.36 -8.55
N SER A 260 -21.23 8.95 -7.38
CA SER A 260 -22.12 9.81 -6.58
C SER A 260 -21.40 11.06 -6.08
N TYR A 261 -20.17 10.90 -5.59
CA TYR A 261 -19.33 12.01 -5.15
C TYR A 261 -19.05 13.02 -6.26
N TRP A 262 -18.56 12.60 -7.43
CA TRP A 262 -18.17 13.53 -8.50
C TRP A 262 -19.34 14.09 -9.31
N SER A 263 -20.43 13.34 -9.45
CA SER A 263 -21.62 13.83 -10.15
C SER A 263 -22.51 14.70 -9.27
N GLY A 264 -22.41 14.59 -7.93
CA GLY A 264 -23.36 15.18 -6.98
C GLY A 264 -24.75 14.54 -7.04
N ARG A 265 -24.89 13.37 -7.69
CA ARG A 265 -26.17 12.68 -7.91
C ARG A 265 -26.25 11.39 -7.13
N ARG A 266 -27.48 10.97 -6.81
CA ARG A 266 -27.73 9.65 -6.21
C ARG A 266 -27.54 8.55 -7.25
N ILE A 267 -26.49 7.74 -7.08
CA ILE A 267 -26.20 6.58 -7.94
C ILE A 267 -26.71 5.32 -7.26
N ARG A 268 -27.53 4.54 -7.96
CA ARG A 268 -28.05 3.27 -7.44
C ARG A 268 -27.15 2.12 -7.89
N LYS A 269 -27.06 1.09 -7.05
CA LYS A 269 -26.36 -0.15 -7.42
C LYS A 269 -27.02 -0.77 -8.63
N ASN A 270 -26.21 -1.15 -9.61
CA ASN A 270 -26.69 -1.70 -10.86
C ASN A 270 -27.41 -3.05 -10.66
N ARG A 271 -28.71 -3.05 -10.93
CA ARG A 271 -29.57 -4.24 -11.00
C ARG A 271 -30.03 -4.44 -12.44
N THR A 272 -29.19 -5.10 -13.24
CA THR A 272 -29.36 -5.28 -14.69
C THR A 272 -30.64 -6.02 -15.09
N ASP A 273 -31.26 -6.72 -14.16
CA ASP A 273 -32.55 -7.40 -14.29
C ASP A 273 -33.75 -6.44 -14.26
N ARG A 274 -33.59 -5.20 -13.76
CA ARG A 274 -34.67 -4.24 -13.51
C ARG A 274 -34.49 -2.89 -14.21
N LEU A 275 -33.94 -2.89 -15.42
CA LEU A 275 -33.79 -1.66 -16.21
C LEU A 275 -35.14 -1.20 -16.77
N ARG A 276 -35.37 0.11 -16.74
CA ARG A 276 -36.56 0.81 -17.25
C ARG A 276 -36.14 1.73 -18.40
N ARG A 277 -37.10 2.07 -19.27
CA ARG A 277 -36.89 3.12 -20.28
C ARG A 277 -36.54 4.44 -19.58
N GLY A 278 -35.53 5.14 -20.09
CA GLY A 278 -35.02 6.38 -19.48
C GLY A 278 -33.92 6.19 -18.42
N ASP A 279 -33.60 4.95 -18.05
CA ASP A 279 -32.46 4.70 -17.15
C ASP A 279 -31.13 4.99 -17.86
N TYR A 280 -30.14 5.42 -17.06
CA TYR A 280 -28.74 5.50 -17.47
C TYR A 280 -27.94 4.46 -16.71
N VAL A 281 -27.19 3.64 -17.43
CA VAL A 281 -26.37 2.58 -16.84
C VAL A 281 -24.91 2.83 -17.16
N VAL A 282 -24.10 2.93 -16.12
CA VAL A 282 -22.66 3.20 -16.21
C VAL A 282 -21.91 1.92 -15.89
N PHE A 283 -21.09 1.48 -16.83
CA PHE A 283 -20.15 0.39 -16.64
C PHE A 283 -18.71 0.88 -16.72
N ASN A 284 -17.84 0.24 -15.96
CA ASN A 284 -16.41 0.48 -16.01
C ASN A 284 -15.69 -0.86 -15.94
N ASP A 285 -14.71 -1.07 -16.83
CA ASP A 285 -13.93 -2.32 -16.91
C ASP A 285 -13.27 -2.72 -15.58
N PHE A 286 -12.96 -1.75 -14.71
CA PHE A 286 -12.38 -1.99 -13.40
C PHE A 286 -13.33 -2.77 -12.48
N TYR A 287 -14.61 -2.42 -12.45
CA TYR A 287 -15.61 -3.04 -11.56
C TYR A 287 -16.48 -4.10 -12.25
N THR A 288 -16.55 -4.04 -13.58
CA THR A 288 -17.38 -4.92 -14.39
C THR A 288 -16.51 -5.98 -15.06
N ALA A 289 -16.37 -7.14 -14.40
CA ALA A 289 -15.67 -8.28 -14.99
C ALA A 289 -16.26 -8.62 -16.38
N ASN A 290 -15.40 -8.63 -17.40
CA ASN A 290 -15.77 -8.87 -18.79
C ASN A 290 -16.92 -7.99 -19.28
N LEU A 291 -16.66 -6.67 -19.31
CA LEU A 291 -17.60 -5.66 -19.80
C LEU A 291 -18.24 -6.02 -21.13
N ARG A 292 -17.46 -6.52 -22.10
CA ARG A 292 -17.96 -6.94 -23.42
C ARG A 292 -19.06 -8.01 -23.30
N ARG A 293 -18.86 -9.04 -22.46
CA ARG A 293 -19.88 -10.08 -22.25
C ARG A 293 -21.12 -9.51 -21.56
N ARG A 294 -20.96 -8.58 -20.62
CA ARG A 294 -22.09 -7.94 -19.92
C ARG A 294 -22.87 -7.01 -20.86
N GLU A 295 -22.18 -6.23 -21.68
CA GLU A 295 -22.74 -5.40 -22.74
C GLU A 295 -23.58 -6.25 -23.71
N LYS A 296 -23.01 -7.33 -24.26
CA LYS A 296 -23.72 -8.27 -25.14
C LYS A 296 -24.98 -8.85 -24.47
N ARG A 297 -24.89 -9.29 -23.20
CA ARG A 297 -26.05 -9.83 -22.46
C ARG A 297 -27.16 -8.80 -22.27
N LEU A 298 -26.81 -7.54 -22.01
CA LEU A 298 -27.78 -6.45 -21.87
C LEU A 298 -28.39 -6.06 -23.20
N GLN A 299 -27.60 -5.97 -24.27
CA GLN A 299 -28.08 -5.68 -25.62
C GLN A 299 -29.01 -6.77 -26.17
N LYS A 300 -28.94 -8.01 -25.66
CA LYS A 300 -29.93 -9.06 -25.95
C LYS A 300 -31.31 -8.79 -25.32
N ARG A 301 -31.36 -8.07 -24.19
CA ARG A 301 -32.59 -7.85 -23.41
C ARG A 301 -33.18 -6.45 -23.59
N TYR A 302 -32.33 -5.47 -23.87
CA TYR A 302 -32.69 -4.05 -23.91
C TYR A 302 -32.15 -3.39 -25.18
N ARG A 303 -32.88 -2.37 -25.66
CA ARG A 303 -32.37 -1.42 -26.64
C ARG A 303 -31.54 -0.39 -25.87
N LEU A 304 -30.23 -0.41 -26.08
CA LEU A 304 -29.27 0.43 -25.39
C LEU A 304 -28.63 1.37 -26.39
N ARG A 305 -28.69 2.67 -26.12
CA ARG A 305 -27.96 3.68 -26.86
C ARG A 305 -26.74 4.09 -26.06
N LYS A 306 -25.55 3.94 -26.63
CA LYS A 306 -24.32 4.43 -25.99
C LYS A 306 -24.32 5.96 -26.10
N VAL A 307 -24.28 6.64 -24.97
CA VAL A 307 -24.32 8.12 -24.92
C VAL A 307 -22.98 8.72 -24.51
N PHE A 308 -22.11 7.93 -23.89
CA PHE A 308 -20.75 8.35 -23.53
C PHE A 308 -19.82 7.14 -23.49
N GLU A 309 -18.60 7.30 -23.96
CA GLU A 309 -17.51 6.34 -23.80
C GLU A 309 -16.22 7.10 -23.55
N ASP A 310 -15.49 6.70 -22.51
CA ASP A 310 -14.16 7.17 -22.21
C ASP A 310 -13.19 5.99 -22.19
N ARG A 311 -11.99 6.23 -22.71
CA ARG A 311 -10.88 5.29 -22.67
C ARG A 311 -9.72 5.95 -21.95
N SER A 312 -9.51 5.56 -20.70
CA SER A 312 -8.37 5.98 -19.91
C SER A 312 -7.23 4.96 -20.06
N GLU A 313 -6.01 5.46 -20.13
CA GLU A 313 -4.80 4.62 -20.16
C GLU A 313 -3.91 4.98 -18.98
N LEU A 314 -3.33 3.98 -18.34
CA LEU A 314 -2.31 4.18 -17.30
C LEU A 314 -1.28 3.06 -17.33
N VAL A 315 -0.12 3.32 -16.75
CA VAL A 315 0.91 2.30 -16.50
C VAL A 315 0.98 2.11 -14.99
N PRO A 316 0.58 0.95 -14.44
CA PRO A 316 0.56 0.74 -13.01
C PRO A 316 1.99 0.53 -12.52
N LEU A 317 2.51 1.51 -11.77
CA LEU A 317 3.75 1.39 -11.03
C LEU A 317 3.47 0.83 -9.62
N LEU A 318 2.34 1.26 -9.04
CA LEU A 318 1.77 0.71 -7.81
C LEU A 318 0.55 -0.19 -8.15
N PRO A 319 0.43 -1.38 -7.55
CA PRO A 319 -0.55 -2.41 -7.92
C PRO A 319 -1.91 -2.19 -7.23
N ASP A 320 -2.51 -1.01 -7.39
CA ASP A 320 -3.82 -0.71 -6.80
C ASP A 320 -4.99 -0.90 -7.80
N ILE A 321 -4.73 -0.76 -9.11
CA ILE A 321 -5.78 -0.72 -10.14
C ILE A 321 -5.33 -1.46 -11.40
N MET A 322 -6.07 -2.49 -11.82
CA MET A 322 -5.79 -3.24 -13.07
C MET A 322 -7.04 -3.73 -13.82
N THR A 323 -6.97 -3.89 -15.16
CA THR A 323 -8.07 -4.40 -16.03
C THR A 323 -7.94 -5.85 -16.48
N HIS A 324 -6.75 -6.44 -16.46
CA HIS A 324 -6.51 -7.75 -17.08
C HIS A 324 -7.03 -8.92 -16.22
N PRO A 325 -7.52 -10.02 -16.82
CA PRO A 325 -8.93 -10.38 -16.78
C PRO A 325 -9.22 -11.65 -15.98
N ARG A 326 -8.21 -12.24 -15.33
CA ARG A 326 -8.37 -13.49 -14.57
C ARG A 326 -8.46 -13.28 -13.08
N TYR A 327 -7.91 -12.18 -12.58
CA TYR A 327 -7.80 -11.95 -11.16
C TYR A 327 -8.83 -10.91 -10.70
N LYS A 328 -9.61 -11.25 -9.67
CA LYS A 328 -10.45 -10.28 -8.95
C LYS A 328 -9.55 -9.15 -8.41
N MET A 329 -10.16 -8.01 -8.09
CA MET A 329 -9.46 -6.88 -7.46
C MET A 329 -8.54 -7.35 -6.32
N HIS A 330 -7.31 -6.86 -6.31
CA HIS A 330 -6.29 -6.96 -5.28
C HIS A 330 -5.59 -8.32 -5.16
N HIS A 331 -5.27 -8.92 -6.31
CA HIS A 331 -4.56 -10.19 -6.36
C HIS A 331 -3.03 -10.00 -6.40
N PRO A 332 -2.24 -10.79 -5.66
CA PRO A 332 -0.76 -10.76 -5.67
C PRO A 332 -0.11 -10.80 -7.05
N GLY A 333 -0.64 -11.66 -7.95
CA GLY A 333 -0.17 -11.79 -9.33
C GLY A 333 -0.24 -10.49 -10.17
N TRP A 334 -0.84 -9.43 -9.64
CA TRP A 334 -0.80 -8.09 -10.25
C TRP A 334 0.61 -7.54 -10.41
N ILE A 335 1.57 -7.99 -9.59
CA ILE A 335 2.96 -7.52 -9.71
C ILE A 335 3.55 -7.80 -11.10
N VAL A 336 3.13 -8.89 -11.76
CA VAL A 336 3.59 -9.28 -13.12
C VAL A 336 3.08 -8.33 -14.21
N TYR A 337 1.99 -7.60 -13.93
CA TYR A 337 1.42 -6.63 -14.86
C TYR A 337 1.87 -5.20 -14.56
N LYS A 338 2.81 -5.00 -13.62
CA LYS A 338 3.49 -3.72 -13.45
C LYS A 338 4.20 -3.33 -14.74
N PHE A 339 4.31 -2.03 -14.97
CA PHE A 339 4.95 -1.45 -16.16
C PHE A 339 4.28 -1.76 -17.49
N ARG A 340 3.22 -2.59 -17.51
CA ARG A 340 2.43 -2.84 -18.71
C ARG A 340 1.32 -1.82 -18.80
N LYS A 341 1.26 -1.12 -19.93
CA LYS A 341 0.19 -0.18 -20.23
C LYS A 341 -1.17 -0.89 -20.17
N GLN A 342 -2.09 -0.30 -19.42
CA GLN A 342 -3.44 -0.82 -19.24
C GLN A 342 -4.46 0.18 -19.77
N ARG A 343 -5.45 -0.35 -20.49
CA ARG A 343 -6.58 0.40 -21.03
C ARG A 343 -7.82 0.10 -20.21
N PHE A 344 -8.48 1.15 -19.76
CA PHE A 344 -9.71 1.09 -19.00
C PHE A 344 -10.81 1.75 -19.83
N ARG A 345 -11.95 1.06 -19.97
CA ARG A 345 -13.13 1.61 -20.62
C ARG A 345 -14.19 1.97 -19.59
N THR A 346 -14.72 3.18 -19.69
CA THR A 346 -15.95 3.58 -19.00
C THR A 346 -17.00 3.90 -20.04
N VAL A 347 -18.22 3.40 -19.86
CA VAL A 347 -19.29 3.57 -20.83
C VAL A 347 -20.62 3.84 -20.14
N VAL A 348 -21.36 4.80 -20.67
CA VAL A 348 -22.72 5.13 -20.24
C VAL A 348 -23.70 4.77 -21.35
N TYR A 349 -24.69 3.94 -21.00
CA TYR A 349 -25.81 3.62 -21.88
C TYR A 349 -27.07 4.28 -21.39
N HIS A 350 -27.83 4.83 -22.32
CA HIS A 350 -29.24 5.16 -22.15
C HIS A 350 -30.11 3.96 -22.52
N VAL A 351 -31.05 3.58 -21.67
CA VAL A 351 -31.98 2.48 -21.89
C VAL A 351 -33.22 3.00 -22.62
N GLU A 352 -33.35 2.69 -23.91
CA GLU A 352 -34.48 3.15 -24.73
C GLU A 352 -35.74 2.30 -24.51
N GLY A 353 -35.56 1.05 -24.06
CA GLY A 353 -36.65 0.14 -23.75
C GLY A 353 -36.20 -1.31 -23.72
N LYS A 354 -37.12 -2.22 -23.39
CA LYS A 354 -36.88 -3.66 -23.54
C LYS A 354 -36.95 -4.02 -25.03
N LYS A 355 -36.06 -4.88 -25.50
CA LYS A 355 -36.26 -5.50 -26.83
C LYS A 355 -37.50 -6.39 -26.71
N ARG A 356 -38.47 -6.21 -27.62
CA ARG A 356 -39.56 -7.18 -27.75
C ARG A 356 -38.90 -8.53 -27.98
N ARG A 357 -39.26 -9.53 -27.17
CA ARG A 357 -38.87 -10.91 -27.47
C ARG A 357 -39.48 -11.21 -28.85
N PRO A 358 -38.71 -11.75 -29.81
CA PRO A 358 -39.32 -12.27 -31.02
C PRO A 358 -40.42 -13.26 -30.59
N PRO A 359 -41.60 -13.24 -31.22
CA PRO A 359 -42.69 -14.14 -30.90
C PRO A 359 -42.19 -15.59 -30.94
N ALA A 360 -42.76 -16.47 -30.10
CA ALA A 360 -42.27 -17.83 -29.92
C ALA A 360 -42.10 -18.61 -31.25
N ARG A 361 -42.97 -18.33 -32.23
CA ARG A 361 -42.95 -18.94 -33.57
C ARG A 361 -41.68 -18.67 -34.40
N GLU A 362 -40.94 -17.58 -34.12
CA GLU A 362 -39.66 -17.29 -34.79
C GLU A 362 -38.46 -17.98 -34.12
N ARG A 363 -38.67 -18.76 -33.05
CA ARG A 363 -37.59 -19.51 -32.37
C ARG A 363 -37.51 -20.97 -32.76
N GLU A 364 -38.56 -21.49 -33.39
CA GLU A 364 -38.65 -22.88 -33.87
C GLU A 364 -38.16 -23.04 -35.31
N ARG A 365 -37.89 -21.93 -36.00
CA ARG A 365 -37.13 -21.87 -37.25
C ARG A 365 -35.70 -21.46 -36.94
#